data_AF-A0A0K2UPE0-F1
#
_entry.id   AF-A0A0K2UPE0-F1
#
_cell.length_a   1.000
_cell.length_b   1.000
_cell.length_c   1.000
_cell.angle_alpha   90.00
_cell.angle_beta   90.00
_cell.angle_gamma   90.00
#
_symmetry.space_group_name_H-M   'P 1'
#
loop_
_entity.id
_entity.type
_entity.pdbx_description
1 polymer ?
#
loop_
_entity_poly.entity_id
_entity_poly.type
_entity_poly.pdbx_seq_one_letter_code
_entity_poly.pdbx_strand_id
1 'polypeptide(L)'
;FTMTSRILLAVFLLIGVYEVVAQRDCHDRRSDCHKFLDRCFHPNHYFQCPVSCGGCHDHCRDDDVACLGFSEQCFSSKGANKCSRWCGNCEGCTDLLKPELCSKNKHRCHEFNIHYLCAKTCGRCQSPCRNQLLSDNVCHTFGQQGYCRTSSPKYKIMTRICAATCRAC
;
A
#
# COMPACT_ATOMS: atom_id res chain seq x y z
N PHE A 1 -1.72 -22.93 47.43
CA PHE A 1 -1.50 -22.83 45.97
C PHE A 1 -2.55 -23.66 45.26
N THR A 2 -3.63 -23.00 44.83
CA THR A 2 -4.85 -23.61 44.30
C THR A 2 -4.70 -23.96 42.82
N MET A 3 -5.33 -25.06 42.41
CA MET A 3 -5.22 -25.68 41.08
C MET A 3 -5.57 -24.71 39.92
N THR A 4 -6.37 -23.69 40.20
CA THR A 4 -6.75 -22.61 39.26
C THR A 4 -5.58 -21.71 38.85
N SER A 5 -4.58 -21.53 39.71
CA SER A 5 -3.41 -20.68 39.42
C SER A 5 -2.45 -21.29 38.40
N ARG A 6 -2.44 -22.63 38.24
CA ARG A 6 -1.59 -23.32 37.26
C ARG A 6 -2.19 -23.32 35.85
N ILE A 7 -3.52 -23.29 35.74
CA ILE A 7 -4.23 -23.25 34.45
C ILE A 7 -4.10 -21.86 33.80
N LEU A 8 -4.19 -20.79 34.59
CA LEU A 8 -3.97 -19.41 34.09
C LEU A 8 -2.56 -19.22 33.53
N LEU A 9 -1.53 -19.75 34.19
CA LEU A 9 -0.14 -19.64 33.71
C LEU A 9 0.07 -20.40 32.38
N ALA A 10 -0.57 -21.55 32.21
CA ALA A 10 -0.50 -22.33 30.98
C ALA A 10 -1.22 -21.64 29.81
N VAL A 11 -2.34 -20.94 30.07
CA VAL A 11 -3.05 -20.15 29.05
C VAL A 11 -2.23 -18.94 28.60
N PHE A 12 -1.55 -18.23 29.51
CA PHE A 12 -0.67 -17.12 29.13
C PHE A 12 0.56 -17.55 28.31
N LEU A 13 1.10 -18.76 28.56
CA LEU A 13 2.19 -19.31 27.75
C LEU A 13 1.75 -19.77 26.34
N LEU A 14 0.48 -20.13 26.16
CA LEU A 14 -0.07 -20.48 24.84
C LEU A 14 -0.48 -19.25 24.01
N ILE A 15 -0.79 -18.12 24.63
CA ILE A 15 -1.12 -16.86 23.93
C ILE A 15 0.14 -16.11 23.49
N GLY A 16 1.29 -16.34 24.13
CA GLY A 16 2.54 -15.61 23.87
C GLY A 16 3.31 -15.94 22.58
N VAL A 17 2.81 -16.83 21.71
CA VAL A 17 3.58 -17.35 20.55
C VAL A 17 2.96 -17.02 19.17
N TYR A 18 1.85 -16.30 19.11
CA TYR A 18 1.19 -15.95 17.85
C TYR A 18 1.43 -14.50 17.39
N GLU A 19 2.66 -14.01 17.47
CA GLU A 19 3.10 -12.90 16.62
C GLU A 19 4.34 -13.29 15.81
N VAL A 20 4.24 -14.42 15.09
CA VAL A 20 5.03 -14.58 13.86
C VAL A 20 4.36 -13.69 12.81
N VAL A 21 4.53 -12.38 12.96
CA VAL A 21 4.31 -11.45 11.87
C VAL A 21 5.24 -11.93 10.77
N ALA A 22 4.67 -12.42 9.67
CA ALA A 22 5.41 -12.75 8.48
C ALA A 22 6.22 -11.51 8.08
N GLN A 23 7.48 -11.47 8.53
CA GLN A 23 8.45 -10.48 8.13
C GLN A 23 8.65 -10.76 6.64
N ARG A 24 7.88 -10.07 5.79
CA ARG A 24 8.02 -10.18 4.33
C ARG A 24 9.48 -9.90 4.04
N ASP A 25 10.18 -10.94 3.60
CA ASP A 25 11.60 -10.93 3.31
C ASP A 25 11.93 -9.68 2.46
N CYS A 26 12.57 -8.70 3.08
CA CYS A 26 12.82 -7.40 2.49
C CYS A 26 14.32 -7.23 2.34
N HIS A 27 14.79 -7.60 1.16
CA HIS A 27 16.19 -7.50 0.79
C HIS A 27 16.28 -6.93 -0.62
N ASP A 28 17.41 -6.28 -0.90
CA ASP A 28 17.74 -5.88 -2.26
C ASP A 28 18.02 -7.14 -3.10
N ARG A 29 17.36 -7.24 -4.25
CA ARG A 29 17.52 -8.33 -5.22
C ARG A 29 18.71 -8.12 -6.15
N ARG A 30 19.35 -6.95 -6.08
CA ARG A 30 20.52 -6.56 -6.86
C ARG A 30 21.63 -6.04 -5.95
N SER A 31 22.88 -6.27 -6.36
CA SER A 31 24.06 -5.83 -5.60
C SER A 31 24.43 -4.36 -5.83
N ASP A 32 23.91 -3.73 -6.88
CA ASP A 32 24.24 -2.34 -7.27
C ASP A 32 23.22 -1.29 -6.78
N CYS A 33 22.26 -1.69 -5.96
CA CYS A 33 21.18 -0.82 -5.49
C CYS A 33 21.67 0.48 -4.83
N HIS A 34 22.71 0.41 -3.99
CA HIS A 34 23.28 1.60 -3.33
C HIS A 34 23.92 2.62 -4.27
N LYS A 35 24.28 2.21 -5.50
CA LYS A 35 24.94 3.10 -6.48
C LYS A 35 23.95 4.02 -7.20
N PHE A 36 22.66 3.67 -7.21
CA PHE A 36 21.66 4.30 -8.07
C PHE A 36 20.42 4.74 -7.29
N LEU A 37 20.61 5.40 -6.14
CA LEU A 37 19.49 5.87 -5.30
C LEU A 37 18.57 6.89 -6.00
N ASP A 38 19.09 7.60 -6.99
CA ASP A 38 18.30 8.47 -7.88
C ASP A 38 17.24 7.69 -8.68
N ARG A 39 17.50 6.39 -8.94
CA ARG A 39 16.58 5.51 -9.66
C ARG A 39 15.49 4.93 -8.80
N CYS A 40 15.46 5.19 -7.48
CA CYS A 40 14.40 4.71 -6.60
C CYS A 40 12.99 5.17 -7.00
N PHE A 41 12.86 6.20 -7.84
CA PHE A 41 11.59 6.62 -8.42
C PHE A 41 11.15 5.80 -9.65
N HIS A 42 12.02 4.96 -10.21
CA HIS A 42 11.66 4.00 -11.24
C HIS A 42 11.08 2.74 -10.57
N PRO A 43 9.83 2.35 -10.86
CA PRO A 43 9.20 1.22 -10.19
C PRO A 43 10.03 -0.06 -10.24
N ASN A 44 10.56 -0.42 -11.41
CA ASN A 44 11.42 -1.61 -11.56
C ASN A 44 12.62 -1.59 -10.63
N HIS A 45 13.24 -0.42 -10.42
CA HIS A 45 14.37 -0.30 -9.50
C HIS A 45 13.91 -0.37 -8.05
N TYR A 46 12.85 0.34 -7.67
CA TYR A 46 12.28 0.27 -6.31
C TYR A 46 11.96 -1.17 -5.88
N PHE A 47 11.25 -1.93 -6.71
CA PHE A 47 10.89 -3.32 -6.39
C PHE A 47 12.08 -4.30 -6.41
N GLN A 48 13.18 -3.95 -7.06
CA GLN A 48 14.44 -4.71 -7.01
C GLN A 48 15.35 -4.27 -5.87
N CYS A 49 15.18 -3.05 -5.35
CA CYS A 49 16.07 -2.41 -4.38
C CYS A 49 15.30 -1.82 -3.18
N PRO A 50 14.36 -2.55 -2.56
CA PRO A 50 13.49 -1.97 -1.53
C PRO A 50 14.26 -1.52 -0.28
N VAL A 51 15.35 -2.19 0.12
CA VAL A 51 16.15 -1.79 1.30
C VAL A 51 16.90 -0.51 0.98
N SER A 52 17.66 -0.48 -0.12
CA SER A 52 18.42 0.71 -0.53
C SER A 52 17.54 1.95 -0.67
N CYS A 53 16.34 1.77 -1.21
CA CYS A 53 15.37 2.84 -1.43
C CYS A 53 14.58 3.25 -0.19
N GLY A 54 14.55 2.43 0.87
CA GLY A 54 13.83 2.71 2.13
C GLY A 54 12.43 2.10 2.25
N GLY A 55 12.02 1.23 1.32
CA GLY A 55 10.69 0.62 1.24
C GLY A 55 10.39 -0.51 2.23
N CYS A 56 11.35 -0.87 3.08
CA CYS A 56 11.20 -2.01 4.01
C CYS A 56 10.49 -1.67 5.33
N HIS A 57 10.24 -0.38 5.61
CA HIS A 57 9.66 0.04 6.88
C HIS A 57 8.14 -0.03 6.94
N ASP A 58 7.47 -0.14 5.79
CA ASP A 58 6.01 -0.12 5.72
C ASP A 58 5.42 -1.50 5.38
N HIS A 59 4.34 -1.85 6.09
CA HIS A 59 3.52 -3.03 5.83
C HIS A 59 2.55 -2.80 4.66
N CYS A 60 2.22 -1.54 4.37
CA CYS A 60 1.39 -1.09 3.27
C CYS A 60 2.22 -0.88 2.01
N ARG A 61 2.71 -1.99 1.44
CA ARG A 61 3.42 -2.03 0.17
C ARG A 61 2.89 -3.10 -0.76
N ASP A 62 3.08 -2.87 -2.04
CA ASP A 62 2.87 -3.87 -3.08
C ASP A 62 4.09 -4.79 -3.17
N ASP A 63 3.89 -6.03 -3.61
CA ASP A 63 4.98 -7.02 -3.72
C ASP A 63 5.67 -7.01 -5.09
N ASP A 64 5.07 -6.35 -6.09
CA ASP A 64 5.42 -6.48 -7.49
C ASP A 64 5.12 -5.21 -8.28
N VAL A 65 5.97 -4.87 -9.26
CA VAL A 65 5.75 -3.77 -10.19
C VAL A 65 4.50 -3.95 -11.04
N ALA A 66 4.09 -5.19 -11.29
CA ALA A 66 2.84 -5.50 -11.97
C ALA A 66 1.61 -4.88 -11.29
N CYS A 67 1.70 -4.52 -10.01
CA CYS A 67 0.62 -3.83 -9.30
C CYS A 67 0.25 -2.50 -9.96
N LEU A 68 1.22 -1.78 -10.54
CA LEU A 68 1.00 -0.43 -11.08
C LEU A 68 0.30 -0.40 -12.45
N GLY A 69 0.08 -1.55 -13.08
CA GLY A 69 -0.47 -1.64 -14.45
C GLY A 69 -1.89 -2.21 -14.55
N PHE A 70 -2.41 -2.86 -13.51
CA PHE A 70 -3.66 -3.63 -13.60
C PHE A 70 -4.59 -3.31 -12.43
N SER A 71 -5.53 -2.38 -12.61
CA SER A 71 -6.50 -2.01 -11.57
C SER A 71 -7.58 -3.07 -11.34
N GLU A 72 -7.93 -3.85 -12.37
CA GLU A 72 -8.95 -4.92 -12.28
C GLU A 72 -8.60 -5.99 -11.25
N GLN A 73 -7.30 -6.21 -10.97
CA GLN A 73 -6.88 -7.20 -9.97
C GLN A 73 -7.37 -6.87 -8.56
N CYS A 74 -7.69 -5.60 -8.29
CA CYS A 74 -8.24 -5.13 -7.03
C CYS A 74 -9.63 -5.72 -6.74
N PHE A 75 -10.34 -6.22 -7.75
CA PHE A 75 -11.62 -6.89 -7.57
C PHE A 75 -11.50 -8.39 -7.26
N SER A 76 -10.28 -8.94 -7.20
CA SER A 76 -10.01 -10.32 -6.79
C SER A 76 -9.31 -10.32 -5.44
N SER A 77 -9.61 -11.27 -4.56
CA SER A 77 -8.94 -11.39 -3.25
C SER A 77 -7.42 -11.53 -3.40
N LYS A 78 -6.97 -12.35 -4.34
CA LYS A 78 -5.54 -12.56 -4.64
C LYS A 78 -4.85 -11.28 -5.09
N GLY A 79 -5.43 -10.57 -6.06
CA GLY A 79 -4.85 -9.33 -6.59
C GLY A 79 -4.87 -8.20 -5.57
N ALA A 80 -5.96 -8.06 -4.83
CA ALA A 80 -6.09 -7.06 -3.78
C ALA A 80 -5.08 -7.30 -2.63
N ASN A 81 -4.81 -8.55 -2.27
CA ASN A 81 -3.80 -8.87 -1.25
C ASN A 81 -2.36 -8.61 -1.76
N LYS A 82 -2.03 -9.06 -2.98
CA LYS A 82 -0.71 -8.86 -3.60
C LYS A 82 -0.39 -7.37 -3.81
N CYS A 83 -1.40 -6.59 -4.15
CA CYS A 83 -1.30 -5.18 -4.49
C CYS A 83 -2.05 -4.32 -3.47
N SER A 84 -1.78 -4.57 -2.18
CA SER A 84 -2.51 -3.98 -1.06
C SER A 84 -2.49 -2.45 -1.09
N ARG A 85 -1.36 -1.85 -1.45
CA ARG A 85 -1.24 -0.39 -1.51
C ARG A 85 -1.97 0.11 -2.74
N TRP A 86 -1.64 -0.38 -3.94
CA TRP A 86 -2.28 0.02 -5.20
C TRP A 86 -3.80 -0.04 -5.15
N CYS A 87 -4.33 -1.11 -4.55
CA CYS A 87 -5.77 -1.35 -4.42
C CYS A 87 -6.43 -0.62 -3.25
N GLY A 88 -5.68 0.16 -2.45
CA GLY A 88 -6.25 0.86 -1.29
C GLY A 88 -6.78 -0.08 -0.21
N ASN A 89 -6.14 -1.22 0.02
CA ASN A 89 -6.47 -2.12 1.14
C ASN A 89 -5.78 -1.73 2.45
N CYS A 90 -4.87 -0.77 2.37
CA CYS A 90 -4.23 -0.11 3.49
C CYS A 90 -4.19 1.40 3.22
N GLU A 91 -3.93 2.20 4.24
CA GLU A 91 -4.04 3.66 4.15
C GLU A 91 -3.19 4.27 3.03
N GLY A 92 -1.99 3.73 2.79
CA GLY A 92 -1.09 4.18 1.72
C GLY A 92 -0.57 5.61 1.90
N CYS A 93 -0.66 6.15 3.12
CA CYS A 93 -0.40 7.56 3.45
C CYS A 93 1.03 7.90 3.85
N THR A 94 1.92 6.94 3.65
CA THR A 94 3.32 7.00 4.06
C THR A 94 4.22 7.14 2.85
N ASP A 95 5.41 7.68 3.06
CA ASP A 95 6.46 7.63 2.05
C ASP A 95 7.11 6.24 2.09
N LEU A 96 7.20 5.60 0.93
CA LEU A 96 7.91 4.34 0.72
C LEU A 96 9.41 4.54 0.49
N LEU A 97 9.83 5.77 0.20
CA LEU A 97 11.25 6.10 0.04
C LEU A 97 11.78 6.81 1.27
N LYS A 98 13.11 6.84 1.37
CA LYS A 98 13.81 7.66 2.37
C LYS A 98 13.31 9.12 2.36
N PRO A 99 13.09 9.75 3.53
CA PRO A 99 12.54 11.10 3.62
C PRO A 99 13.30 12.15 2.80
N GLU A 100 14.62 12.02 2.68
CA GLU A 100 15.47 12.94 1.93
C GLU A 100 15.17 12.87 0.41
N LEU A 101 14.90 11.66 -0.10
CA LEU A 101 14.53 11.46 -1.51
C LEU A 101 13.18 12.14 -1.81
N CYS A 102 12.18 11.90 -0.97
CA CYS A 102 10.85 12.50 -1.15
C CYS A 102 10.88 14.01 -1.00
N SER A 103 11.54 14.53 0.04
CA SER A 103 11.63 15.97 0.30
C SER A 103 12.30 16.73 -0.86
N LYS A 104 13.40 16.18 -1.40
CA LYS A 104 14.11 16.77 -2.55
C LYS A 104 13.26 16.78 -3.84
N ASN A 105 12.34 15.82 -3.99
CA ASN A 105 11.54 15.64 -5.20
C ASN A 105 10.08 16.11 -5.06
N LYS A 106 9.72 16.83 -3.99
CA LYS A 106 8.35 17.33 -3.74
C LYS A 106 7.76 18.12 -4.92
N HIS A 107 8.57 18.86 -5.66
CA HIS A 107 8.15 19.62 -6.84
C HIS A 107 7.62 18.73 -7.99
N ARG A 108 7.92 17.43 -7.96
CA ARG A 108 7.53 16.45 -8.97
C ARG A 108 6.33 15.59 -8.54
N CYS A 109 5.57 15.99 -7.52
CA CYS A 109 4.41 15.24 -7.04
C CYS A 109 3.27 15.07 -8.06
N HIS A 110 3.33 15.74 -9.21
CA HIS A 110 2.43 15.49 -10.34
C HIS A 110 2.81 14.21 -11.12
N GLU A 111 4.04 13.71 -10.97
CA GLU A 111 4.47 12.44 -11.57
C GLU A 111 3.90 11.27 -10.76
N PHE A 112 3.26 10.34 -11.46
CA PHE A 112 2.58 9.21 -10.84
C PHE A 112 3.48 8.42 -9.87
N ASN A 113 4.71 8.09 -10.27
CA ASN A 113 5.62 7.28 -9.43
C ASN A 113 6.02 8.02 -8.15
N ILE A 114 6.19 9.34 -8.22
CA ILE A 114 6.54 10.16 -7.07
C ILE A 114 5.35 10.29 -6.15
N HIS A 115 4.16 10.51 -6.71
CA HIS A 115 2.91 10.52 -5.95
C HIS A 115 2.65 9.17 -5.24
N TYR A 116 2.98 8.05 -5.89
CA TYR A 116 2.86 6.70 -5.35
C TYR A 116 3.85 6.44 -4.20
N LEU A 117 5.14 6.70 -4.45
CA LEU A 117 6.25 6.41 -3.54
C LEU A 117 6.40 7.42 -2.41
N CYS A 118 5.95 8.66 -2.60
CA CYS A 118 6.07 9.77 -1.65
C CYS A 118 4.70 10.34 -1.27
N ALA A 119 3.73 9.46 -1.03
CA ALA A 119 2.34 9.84 -0.81
C ALA A 119 2.13 10.83 0.35
N LYS A 120 2.92 10.71 1.44
CA LYS A 120 2.86 11.65 2.56
C LYS A 120 3.40 13.00 2.16
N THR A 121 4.60 13.03 1.56
CA THR A 121 5.26 14.26 1.12
C THR A 121 4.43 15.01 0.07
N CYS A 122 3.72 14.28 -0.79
CA CYS A 122 2.82 14.83 -1.80
C CYS A 122 1.43 15.20 -1.29
N GLY A 123 1.14 15.02 0.00
CA GLY A 123 -0.12 15.48 0.61
C GLY A 123 -1.34 14.64 0.26
N ARG A 124 -1.15 13.39 -0.21
CA ARG A 124 -2.26 12.52 -0.66
C ARG A 124 -3.35 12.32 0.40
N CYS A 125 -2.96 12.31 1.66
CA CYS A 125 -3.86 12.01 2.79
C CYS A 125 -4.27 13.24 3.60
N GLN A 126 -4.25 14.42 2.99
CA GLN A 126 -4.76 15.64 3.64
C GLN A 126 -6.29 15.63 3.80
N SER A 127 -7.01 14.96 2.89
CA SER A 127 -8.47 14.83 2.96
C SER A 127 -8.89 13.48 3.56
N PRO A 128 -9.82 13.47 4.52
CA PRO A 128 -10.46 12.23 4.96
C PRO A 128 -11.34 11.63 3.84
N CYS A 129 -11.94 12.49 3.01
CA CYS A 129 -12.68 12.09 1.82
C CYS A 129 -11.75 12.02 0.62
N ARG A 130 -11.22 10.83 0.32
CA ARG A 130 -10.30 10.61 -0.80
C ARG A 130 -10.52 9.24 -1.43
N ASN A 131 -9.96 9.06 -2.63
CA ASN A 131 -9.80 7.72 -3.19
C ASN A 131 -8.59 7.03 -2.53
N GLN A 132 -8.82 5.85 -1.97
CA GLN A 132 -7.74 5.01 -1.41
C GLN A 132 -6.92 4.37 -2.54
N LEU A 133 -7.55 4.06 -3.68
CA LEU A 133 -6.86 3.56 -4.87
C LEU A 133 -5.93 4.63 -5.44
N LEU A 134 -4.69 4.23 -5.77
CA LEU A 134 -3.59 5.18 -5.98
C LEU A 134 -3.73 6.08 -7.21
N SER A 135 -4.58 5.72 -8.16
CA SER A 135 -4.86 6.50 -9.37
C SER A 135 -6.28 7.02 -9.38
N ASP A 136 -6.46 8.34 -9.20
CA ASP A 136 -7.79 8.97 -9.31
C ASP A 136 -8.39 8.80 -10.70
N ASN A 137 -7.56 8.74 -11.74
CA ASN A 137 -8.01 8.48 -13.10
C ASN A 137 -8.66 7.09 -13.24
N VAL A 138 -8.12 6.08 -12.56
CA VAL A 138 -8.73 4.74 -12.52
C VAL A 138 -10.08 4.79 -11.81
N CYS A 139 -10.17 5.46 -10.65
CA CYS A 139 -11.44 5.64 -9.96
C CYS A 139 -12.47 6.35 -10.83
N HIS A 140 -12.07 7.42 -11.53
CA HIS A 140 -12.94 8.15 -12.44
C HIS A 140 -13.44 7.25 -13.59
N THR A 141 -12.54 6.48 -14.21
CA THR A 141 -12.89 5.52 -15.27
C THR A 141 -13.91 4.47 -14.78
N PHE A 142 -13.69 3.89 -13.61
CA PHE A 142 -14.63 2.94 -13.00
C PHE A 142 -15.97 3.60 -12.63
N GLY A 143 -15.94 4.86 -12.20
CA GLY A 143 -17.14 5.67 -11.97
C GLY A 143 -17.97 5.84 -13.25
N GLN A 144 -17.32 6.18 -14.36
CA GLN A 144 -17.95 6.31 -15.69
C GLN A 144 -18.53 4.98 -16.20
N GLN A 145 -17.89 3.86 -15.89
CA GLN A 145 -18.39 2.51 -16.16
C GLN A 145 -19.59 2.11 -15.26
N GLY A 146 -20.00 2.98 -14.33
CA GLY A 146 -21.14 2.75 -13.46
C GLY A 146 -20.84 1.86 -12.26
N TYR A 147 -19.57 1.63 -11.92
CA TYR A 147 -19.22 0.76 -10.79
C TYR A 147 -19.60 1.36 -9.43
N CYS A 148 -19.86 2.66 -9.35
CA CYS A 148 -20.41 3.33 -8.17
C CYS A 148 -21.95 3.21 -8.05
N ARG A 149 -22.65 2.58 -9.00
CA ARG A 149 -24.10 2.36 -8.88
C ARG A 149 -24.39 1.20 -7.94
N THR A 150 -25.42 1.31 -7.10
CA THR A 150 -25.83 0.26 -6.15
C THR A 150 -26.18 -1.07 -6.82
N SER A 151 -26.57 -1.05 -8.10
CA SER A 151 -26.82 -2.25 -8.90
C SER A 151 -25.54 -2.96 -9.38
N SER A 152 -24.37 -2.32 -9.31
CA SER A 152 -23.11 -2.93 -9.73
C SER A 152 -22.64 -3.95 -8.67
N PRO A 153 -22.18 -5.15 -9.08
CA PRO A 153 -21.53 -6.08 -8.16
C PRO A 153 -20.23 -5.52 -7.56
N LYS A 154 -19.68 -4.44 -8.13
CA LYS A 154 -18.47 -3.76 -7.64
C LYS A 154 -18.77 -2.61 -6.67
N TYR A 155 -20.03 -2.28 -6.43
CA TYR A 155 -20.42 -1.11 -5.62
C TYR A 155 -19.73 -1.04 -4.24
N LYS A 156 -19.76 -2.15 -3.49
CA LYS A 156 -19.21 -2.19 -2.12
C LYS A 156 -17.71 -1.92 -2.09
N ILE A 157 -16.95 -2.47 -3.03
CA ILE A 157 -15.51 -2.23 -3.08
C ILE A 157 -15.20 -0.83 -3.61
N MET A 158 -15.94 -0.35 -4.61
CA MET A 158 -15.75 0.98 -5.18
C MET A 158 -16.03 2.12 -4.20
N THR A 159 -17.08 2.02 -3.40
CA THR A 159 -17.39 3.02 -2.36
C THR A 159 -16.31 3.07 -1.27
N ARG A 160 -15.56 1.99 -1.07
CA ARG A 160 -14.40 1.96 -0.17
C ARG A 160 -13.15 2.54 -0.83
N ILE A 161 -12.74 1.99 -1.98
CA ILE A 161 -11.43 2.32 -2.58
C ILE A 161 -11.45 3.61 -3.42
N CYS A 162 -12.63 4.03 -3.86
CA CYS A 162 -12.86 5.24 -4.65
C CYS A 162 -13.96 6.10 -4.01
N ALA A 163 -13.92 6.25 -2.68
CA ALA A 163 -14.95 6.92 -1.89
C ALA A 163 -15.27 8.33 -2.39
N ALA A 164 -14.25 9.13 -2.72
CA ALA A 164 -14.44 10.48 -3.24
C ALA A 164 -15.14 10.48 -4.61
N THR A 165 -14.72 9.62 -5.54
CA THR A 165 -15.36 9.49 -6.85
C THR A 165 -16.80 8.99 -6.75
N CYS A 166 -17.07 8.03 -5.86
CA CYS A 166 -18.42 7.51 -5.63
C CYS A 166 -19.27 8.38 -4.70
N ARG A 167 -18.76 9.51 -4.19
CA ARG A 167 -19.42 10.37 -3.19
C ARG A 167 -19.92 9.57 -1.98
N ALA A 168 -19.08 8.68 -1.49
CA ALA A 168 -19.34 7.75 -0.39
C ALA A 168 -18.51 8.07 0.88
N CYS A 169 -18.00 9.30 0.93
CA CYS A 169 -17.65 9.95 2.16
C CYS A 169 -18.96 10.50 2.78
#